data_AF-A0A2G6D1S3-F1
#
_entry.id   AF-A0A2G6D1S3-F1
#
_cell.length_a   1.000
_cell.length_b   1.000
_cell.length_c   1.000
_cell.angle_alpha   90.00
_cell.angle_beta   90.00
_cell.angle_gamma   90.00
#
_symmetry.space_group_name_H-M   'P 1'
#
loop_
_entity.id
_entity.type
_entity.pdbx_description
1 polymer ?
#
loop_
_entity_poly.entity_id
_entity_poly.type
_entity_poly.pdbx_seq_one_letter_code
_entity_poly.pdbx_strand_id
1 'polypeptide(L)'
;MGFLLFISVCAVIWLLWNICRNTNDALDKQTAIQYEIVSLEKRLEELLDKLAEQRGHTEADTETKTGNQPAKKPEAPVEQEKPDAKLVENSDKVNINTGSIRELTSLPRIGSVMAQNIIDARPYQVAQDLLRVKGISRDILSEFESRIEF
;
A
#
# COMPACT_ATOMS: atom_id res chain seq x y z
N MET A 1 23.99 -12.06 50.84
CA MET A 1 24.45 -11.62 49.50
C MET A 1 23.96 -12.52 48.36
N GLY A 2 24.17 -13.84 48.37
CA GLY A 2 23.84 -14.72 47.23
C GLY A 2 22.38 -14.72 46.73
N PHE A 3 21.39 -14.49 47.61
CA PHE A 3 19.97 -14.50 47.22
C PHE A 3 19.59 -13.44 46.18
N LEU A 4 20.16 -12.23 46.28
CA LEU A 4 19.91 -11.16 45.29
C LEU A 4 20.57 -11.46 43.94
N LEU A 5 21.75 -12.10 43.95
CA LEU A 5 22.39 -12.60 42.72
C LEU A 5 21.56 -13.70 42.06
N PHE A 6 20.98 -14.63 42.85
CA PHE A 6 20.09 -15.66 42.33
C PHE A 6 18.85 -15.07 41.66
N ILE A 7 18.17 -14.11 42.31
CA ILE A 7 17.03 -13.38 41.71
C ILE A 7 17.46 -12.65 40.42
N SER A 8 18.61 -11.98 40.42
CA SER A 8 19.15 -11.31 39.24
C SER A 8 19.39 -12.28 38.07
N VAL A 9 19.98 -13.45 38.33
CA VAL A 9 20.19 -14.50 37.33
C VAL A 9 18.87 -15.06 36.81
N CYS A 10 17.89 -15.33 37.69
CA CYS A 10 16.55 -15.75 37.27
C CYS A 10 15.84 -14.70 36.41
N ALA A 11 15.97 -13.41 36.74
CA ALA A 11 15.41 -12.31 35.96
C ALA A 11 16.08 -12.18 34.58
N VAL A 12 17.41 -12.34 34.50
CA VAL A 12 18.15 -12.35 33.23
C VAL A 12 17.75 -13.56 32.37
N ILE A 13 17.62 -14.75 32.95
CA ILE A 13 17.16 -15.96 32.23
C ILE A 13 15.73 -15.76 31.71
N TRP A 14 14.84 -15.19 32.53
CA TRP A 14 13.46 -14.88 32.12
C TRP A 14 13.40 -13.82 31.01
N LEU A 15 14.21 -12.77 31.09
CA LEU A 15 14.30 -11.73 30.08
C LEU A 15 14.86 -12.28 28.76
N LEU A 16 15.93 -13.08 28.81
CA LEU A 16 16.49 -13.78 27.64
C LEU A 16 15.45 -14.72 27.01
N TRP A 17 14.73 -15.49 27.82
CA TRP A 17 13.65 -16.36 27.33
C TRP A 17 12.52 -15.57 26.67
N ASN A 18 12.11 -14.44 27.26
CA ASN A 18 11.08 -13.58 26.71
C ASN A 18 11.51 -12.91 25.38
N ILE A 19 12.75 -12.43 25.30
CA ILE A 19 13.33 -11.88 24.07
C ILE A 19 13.41 -12.97 22.99
N CYS A 20 13.94 -14.15 23.31
CA CYS A 20 13.97 -15.29 22.38
C CYS A 20 12.56 -15.67 21.91
N ARG A 21 11.57 -15.75 22.80
CA ARG A 21 10.18 -16.06 22.44
C ARG A 21 9.59 -15.01 21.48
N ASN A 22 9.79 -13.73 21.77
CA ASN A 22 9.28 -12.63 20.96
C ASN A 22 9.99 -12.52 19.60
N THR A 23 11.28 -12.87 19.52
CA THR A 23 12.06 -12.83 18.28
C THR A 23 11.80 -14.03 17.36
N ASN A 24 11.55 -15.23 17.90
CA ASN A 24 11.23 -16.41 17.06
C ASN A 24 9.95 -16.19 16.23
N ASP A 25 8.88 -15.67 16.86
CA ASP A 25 7.61 -15.37 16.18
C ASP A 25 7.76 -14.34 15.03
N ALA A 26 8.72 -13.42 15.12
CA ALA A 26 9.04 -12.51 14.01
C ALA A 26 9.80 -13.20 12.87
N LEU A 27 10.66 -14.18 13.17
CA LEU A 27 11.45 -14.92 12.19
C LEU A 27 10.60 -15.92 11.38
N ASP A 28 9.66 -16.60 12.04
CA ASP A 28 8.68 -17.48 11.38
C ASP A 28 7.79 -16.69 10.40
N LYS A 29 7.33 -15.49 10.81
CA LYS A 29 6.57 -14.57 9.94
C LYS A 29 7.37 -14.12 8.73
N GLN A 30 8.65 -13.80 8.91
CA GLN A 30 9.52 -13.45 7.79
C GLN A 30 9.70 -14.62 6.82
N THR A 31 9.82 -15.85 7.33
CA THR A 31 9.98 -17.07 6.52
C THR A 31 8.70 -17.41 5.74
N ALA A 32 7.52 -17.22 6.35
CA ALA A 32 6.24 -17.38 5.67
C ALA A 32 6.07 -16.41 4.48
N ILE A 33 6.45 -15.14 4.65
CA ILE A 33 6.41 -14.14 3.58
C ILE A 33 7.34 -14.53 2.41
N GLN A 34 8.54 -15.04 2.70
CA GLN A 34 9.45 -15.53 1.65
C GLN A 34 8.86 -16.72 0.88
N TYR A 35 8.17 -17.64 1.56
CA TYR A 35 7.47 -18.74 0.90
C TYR A 35 6.34 -18.24 -0.02
N GLU A 36 5.55 -17.26 0.42
CA GLU A 36 4.50 -16.66 -0.41
C GLU A 36 5.08 -16.02 -1.68
N ILE A 37 6.15 -15.22 -1.57
CA ILE A 37 6.84 -14.61 -2.72
C ILE A 37 7.27 -15.67 -3.75
N VAL A 38 8.00 -16.71 -3.31
CA VAL A 38 8.46 -17.81 -4.18
C VAL A 38 7.29 -18.58 -4.81
N SER A 39 6.16 -18.71 -4.10
CA SER A 39 4.95 -19.34 -4.64
C SER A 39 4.24 -18.48 -5.68
N LEU A 40 4.31 -17.15 -5.57
CA LEU A 40 3.75 -16.20 -6.52
C LEU A 40 4.59 -16.13 -7.80
N GLU A 41 5.93 -16.15 -7.69
CA GLU A 41 6.83 -16.23 -8.85
C GLU A 41 6.49 -17.43 -9.72
N LYS A 42 6.39 -18.64 -9.14
CA LYS A 42 6.01 -19.86 -9.87
C LYS A 42 4.62 -19.79 -10.51
N ARG A 43 3.63 -19.19 -9.83
CA ARG A 43 2.29 -19.01 -10.41
C ARG A 43 2.31 -18.04 -11.60
N LEU A 44 3.18 -17.04 -11.57
CA LEU A 44 3.34 -16.09 -12.66
C LEU A 44 4.04 -16.74 -13.86
N GLU A 45 5.06 -17.58 -13.63
CA GLU A 45 5.66 -18.44 -14.66
C GLU A 45 4.61 -19.38 -15.31
N GLU A 46 3.79 -20.06 -14.50
CA GLU A 46 2.74 -20.97 -14.98
C GLU A 46 1.66 -20.26 -15.82
N LEU A 47 1.32 -19.01 -15.47
CA LEU A 47 0.42 -18.18 -16.28
C LEU A 47 1.07 -17.72 -17.59
N LEU A 48 2.37 -17.43 -17.57
CA LEU A 48 3.12 -17.03 -18.76
C LEU A 48 3.23 -18.19 -19.75
N ASP A 49 3.46 -19.41 -19.26
CA ASP A 49 3.48 -20.64 -20.07
C ASP A 49 2.10 -20.93 -20.68
N LYS A 50 1.02 -20.83 -19.89
CA LYS A 50 -0.36 -20.96 -20.40
C LYS A 50 -0.72 -19.90 -21.45
N LEU A 51 -0.22 -18.68 -21.32
CA LEU A 51 -0.41 -17.63 -22.34
C LEU A 51 0.42 -17.90 -23.60
N ALA A 52 1.62 -18.48 -23.47
CA ALA A 52 2.41 -18.92 -24.62
C ALA A 52 1.71 -20.07 -25.37
N GLU A 53 1.12 -21.03 -24.64
CA GLU A 53 0.37 -22.14 -25.22
C GLU A 53 -0.96 -21.69 -25.86
N GLN A 54 -1.69 -20.76 -25.22
CA GLN A 54 -2.88 -20.12 -25.83
C GLN A 54 -2.55 -19.30 -27.08
N ARG A 55 -1.37 -18.65 -27.12
CA ARG A 55 -0.90 -17.96 -28.32
C ARG A 55 -0.66 -18.94 -29.47
N GLY A 56 -0.13 -20.12 -29.20
CA GLY A 56 0.01 -21.23 -30.17
C GLY A 56 -1.31 -21.76 -30.75
N HIS A 57 -2.46 -21.38 -30.20
CA HIS A 57 -3.79 -21.67 -30.77
C HIS A 57 -4.49 -20.46 -31.43
N THR A 58 -3.87 -19.28 -31.45
CA THR A 58 -4.49 -18.04 -31.94
C THR A 58 -3.88 -17.52 -33.25
N GLU A 59 -2.82 -18.15 -33.78
CA GLU A 59 -2.08 -17.66 -34.96
C GLU A 59 -2.56 -18.24 -36.31
N ALA A 60 -3.74 -18.88 -36.35
CA ALA A 60 -4.38 -19.41 -37.57
C ALA A 60 -5.81 -18.86 -37.76
N ASP A 61 -5.90 -17.57 -38.09
CA ASP A 61 -6.89 -16.96 -39.03
C ASP A 61 -7.03 -15.43 -38.78
N THR A 62 -6.15 -14.61 -39.36
CA THR A 62 -6.55 -13.53 -40.32
C THR A 62 -5.38 -12.64 -40.75
N GLU A 63 -4.93 -12.85 -42.00
CA GLU A 63 -4.21 -11.86 -42.83
C GLU A 63 -5.12 -11.38 -43.97
N THR A 64 -4.96 -10.22 -44.61
CA THR A 64 -4.31 -8.94 -44.25
C THR A 64 -4.72 -7.94 -45.34
N LYS A 65 -5.15 -6.71 -44.99
CA LYS A 65 -5.00 -5.58 -45.92
C LYS A 65 -4.89 -4.20 -45.28
N THR A 66 -3.62 -3.82 -45.08
CA THR A 66 -2.98 -2.59 -45.59
C THR A 66 -3.66 -1.23 -45.33
N GLY A 67 -2.99 -0.21 -44.75
CA GLY A 67 -1.62 -0.15 -44.22
C GLY A 67 -1.01 1.25 -44.38
N ASN A 68 0.02 1.55 -43.57
CA ASN A 68 1.26 2.21 -44.01
C ASN A 68 2.24 2.36 -42.84
N GLN A 69 3.44 1.82 -43.04
CA GLN A 69 4.65 2.14 -42.27
C GLN A 69 5.37 3.31 -43.00
N PRO A 70 6.27 4.08 -42.36
CA PRO A 70 7.57 3.53 -41.95
C PRO A 70 8.18 4.05 -40.63
N ALA A 71 9.16 3.27 -40.17
CA ALA A 71 10.07 3.49 -39.06
C ALA A 71 10.73 4.89 -38.95
N LYS A 72 11.17 5.25 -37.72
CA LYS A 72 12.59 5.23 -37.28
C LYS A 72 12.86 6.25 -36.13
N LYS A 73 13.17 5.72 -34.93
CA LYS A 73 13.73 6.41 -33.74
C LYS A 73 15.03 7.18 -34.15
N PRO A 74 15.32 8.41 -33.68
CA PRO A 74 15.37 8.80 -32.25
C PRO A 74 14.91 10.24 -31.88
N GLU A 75 15.20 10.62 -30.63
CA GLU A 75 15.14 11.98 -30.01
C GLU A 75 13.78 12.51 -29.50
N ALA A 76 13.83 13.07 -28.28
CA ALA A 76 12.76 13.83 -27.62
C ALA A 76 13.15 15.32 -27.62
N PRO A 77 12.18 16.26 -27.63
CA PRO A 77 11.81 16.92 -26.36
C PRO A 77 10.29 17.10 -26.13
N VAL A 78 9.98 17.71 -24.97
CA VAL A 78 8.68 17.99 -24.33
C VAL A 78 7.89 19.11 -25.04
N GLU A 79 6.54 19.03 -25.05
CA GLU A 79 5.54 20.08 -24.69
C GLU A 79 4.11 19.50 -24.83
N GLN A 80 3.40 19.18 -23.74
CA GLN A 80 2.27 19.94 -23.16
C GLN A 80 1.17 20.43 -24.12
N GLU A 81 -0.08 20.02 -23.87
CA GLU A 81 -1.23 20.96 -23.73
C GLU A 81 -2.26 20.40 -22.71
N LYS A 82 -2.48 21.15 -21.63
CA LYS A 82 -3.81 21.29 -20.99
C LYS A 82 -4.49 22.51 -21.62
N PRO A 83 -5.82 22.53 -21.72
CA PRO A 83 -6.56 23.57 -20.99
C PRO A 83 -7.91 23.07 -20.42
N ASP A 84 -8.57 23.69 -19.43
CA ASP A 84 -8.21 24.85 -18.62
C ASP A 84 -8.84 24.79 -17.21
N ALA A 85 -8.57 25.81 -16.40
CA ALA A 85 -8.84 25.88 -14.97
C ALA A 85 -10.33 25.87 -14.55
N LYS A 86 -10.57 25.22 -13.41
CA LYS A 86 -11.26 25.92 -12.32
C LYS A 86 -10.55 25.71 -10.99
N LEU A 87 -9.94 26.80 -10.52
CA LEU A 87 -9.48 27.08 -9.16
C LEU A 87 -8.40 26.13 -8.60
N VAL A 88 -7.17 26.63 -8.68
CA VAL A 88 -6.10 26.32 -7.72
C VAL A 88 -6.49 26.97 -6.39
N GLU A 89 -7.40 26.33 -5.64
CA GLU A 89 -7.44 26.55 -4.20
C GLU A 89 -6.14 25.97 -3.65
N ASN A 90 -5.31 26.82 -3.04
CA ASN A 90 -4.17 26.36 -2.23
C ASN A 90 -4.73 25.84 -0.90
N SER A 91 -5.52 24.78 -0.95
CA SER A 91 -5.94 24.07 0.24
C SER A 91 -4.83 23.10 0.63
N ASP A 92 -4.21 23.32 1.80
CA ASP A 92 -3.39 22.32 2.50
C ASP A 92 -4.25 21.14 3.01
N LYS A 93 -5.30 20.78 2.24
CA LYS A 93 -6.41 19.94 2.65
C LYS A 93 -6.56 18.75 1.72
N VAL A 94 -6.81 17.59 2.31
CA VAL A 94 -7.01 16.33 1.61
C VAL A 94 -8.49 16.01 1.57
N ASN A 95 -9.01 15.74 0.37
CA ASN A 95 -10.38 15.23 0.24
C ASN A 95 -10.47 13.79 0.76
N ILE A 96 -11.33 13.56 1.75
CA ILE A 96 -11.48 12.27 2.41
C ILE A 96 -12.25 11.25 1.54
N ASN A 97 -13.18 11.71 0.71
CA ASN A 97 -14.02 10.87 -0.14
C ASN A 97 -13.34 10.47 -1.46
N THR A 98 -12.46 11.31 -2.01
CA THR A 98 -11.77 11.06 -3.29
C THR A 98 -10.27 10.79 -3.16
N GLY A 99 -9.64 11.22 -2.06
CA GLY A 99 -8.18 11.21 -1.90
C GLY A 99 -7.53 9.83 -2.00
N SER A 100 -6.31 9.81 -2.51
CA SER A 100 -5.49 8.60 -2.62
C SER A 100 -4.91 8.16 -1.26
N ILE A 101 -4.47 6.90 -1.16
CA ILE A 101 -3.78 6.38 0.04
C ILE A 101 -2.60 7.30 0.44
N ARG A 102 -1.87 7.85 -0.53
CA ARG A 102 -0.72 8.73 -0.28
C ARG A 102 -1.14 10.08 0.30
N GLU A 103 -2.21 10.69 -0.22
CA GLU A 103 -2.74 11.94 0.32
C GLU A 103 -3.29 11.74 1.74
N LEU A 104 -4.07 10.67 1.97
CA LEU A 104 -4.56 10.35 3.31
C LEU A 104 -3.43 10.07 4.31
N THR A 105 -2.33 9.43 3.88
CA THR A 105 -1.14 9.18 4.70
C THR A 105 -0.29 10.45 4.93
N SER A 106 -0.57 11.55 4.23
CA SER A 106 0.08 12.85 4.50
C SER A 106 -0.53 13.58 5.70
N LEU A 107 -1.71 13.16 6.15
CA LEU A 107 -2.39 13.72 7.32
C LEU A 107 -1.69 13.26 8.62
N PRO A 108 -1.59 14.13 9.64
CA PRO A 108 -0.92 13.77 10.89
C PRO A 108 -1.62 12.57 11.53
N ARG A 109 -0.81 11.66 12.09
CA ARG A 109 -1.22 10.41 12.77
C ARG A 109 -1.87 9.34 11.87
N ILE A 110 -2.12 9.60 10.57
CA ILE A 110 -2.71 8.62 9.65
C ILE A 110 -1.62 7.81 8.94
N GLY A 111 -1.52 6.53 9.29
CA GLY A 111 -0.68 5.56 8.57
C GLY A 111 -1.44 4.83 7.46
N SER A 112 -0.74 4.07 6.61
CA SER A 112 -1.32 3.32 5.47
C SER A 112 -2.53 2.45 5.84
N VAL A 113 -2.48 1.75 6.98
CA VAL A 113 -3.60 0.93 7.48
C VAL A 113 -4.82 1.77 7.82
N MET A 114 -4.63 2.95 8.41
CA MET A 114 -5.72 3.87 8.75
C MET A 114 -6.28 4.55 7.49
N ALA A 115 -5.41 4.94 6.55
CA ALA A 115 -5.81 5.42 5.23
C ALA A 115 -6.66 4.40 4.46
N GLN A 116 -6.29 3.11 4.50
CA GLN A 116 -7.11 2.05 3.90
C GLN A 116 -8.47 1.92 4.59
N ASN A 117 -8.50 1.86 5.93
CA ASN A 117 -9.77 1.82 6.69
C ASN A 117 -10.67 3.04 6.38
N ILE A 118 -10.10 4.22 6.09
CA ILE A 118 -10.84 5.40 5.66
C ILE A 118 -11.45 5.17 4.27
N ILE A 119 -10.69 4.64 3.31
CA ILE A 119 -11.20 4.34 1.96
C ILE A 119 -12.34 3.30 2.02
N ASP A 120 -12.16 2.25 2.81
CA ASP A 120 -13.11 1.12 2.93
C ASP A 120 -14.47 1.54 3.53
N ALA A 121 -14.49 2.58 4.37
CA ALA A 121 -15.68 3.07 5.05
C ALA A 121 -16.29 4.36 4.43
N ARG A 122 -15.90 4.70 3.19
CA ARG A 122 -16.56 5.73 2.38
C ARG A 122 -18.03 5.38 2.09
N PRO A 123 -18.93 6.36 1.90
CA PRO A 123 -18.71 7.81 1.91
C PRO A 123 -18.89 8.47 3.30
N TYR A 124 -18.31 9.66 3.45
CA TYR A 124 -18.43 10.53 4.62
C TYR A 124 -19.14 11.82 4.26
N GLN A 125 -20.06 12.29 5.11
CA GLN A 125 -20.75 13.57 4.95
C GLN A 125 -20.25 14.62 5.95
N VAL A 126 -19.81 14.19 7.13
CA VAL A 126 -19.35 15.07 8.21
C VAL A 126 -18.11 14.50 8.91
N ALA A 127 -17.34 15.35 9.59
CA ALA A 127 -16.16 14.93 10.35
C ALA A 127 -16.46 13.86 11.42
N GLN A 128 -17.65 13.88 12.05
CA GLN A 128 -18.04 12.81 12.99
C GLN A 128 -18.14 11.42 12.35
N ASP A 129 -18.39 11.29 11.04
CA ASP A 129 -18.50 9.99 10.37
C ASP A 129 -17.17 9.20 10.42
N LEU A 130 -16.05 9.91 10.50
CA LEU A 130 -14.71 9.33 10.61
C LEU A 130 -14.48 8.61 11.95
N LEU A 131 -15.25 8.93 13.00
CA LEU A 131 -15.19 8.23 14.30
C LEU A 131 -15.69 6.78 14.22
N ARG A 132 -16.33 6.38 13.10
CA ARG A 132 -16.73 5.00 12.82
C ARG A 132 -15.55 4.14 12.33
N VAL A 133 -14.46 4.77 11.88
CA VAL A 133 -13.28 4.10 11.32
C VAL A 133 -12.41 3.55 12.45
N LYS A 134 -12.04 2.27 12.36
CA LYS A 134 -11.19 1.62 13.37
C LYS A 134 -9.85 2.34 13.51
N GLY A 135 -9.62 2.88 14.70
CA GLY A 135 -8.39 3.60 15.07
C GLY A 135 -8.49 5.12 15.06
N ILE A 136 -9.58 5.72 14.55
CA ILE A 136 -9.80 7.18 14.61
C ILE A 136 -10.52 7.53 15.91
N SER A 137 -9.81 8.19 16.82
CA SER A 137 -10.35 8.78 18.04
C SER A 137 -10.61 10.28 17.85
N ARG A 138 -11.44 10.88 18.72
CA ARG A 138 -11.75 12.33 18.70
C ARG A 138 -10.49 13.20 18.71
N ASP A 139 -9.49 12.82 19.51
CA ASP A 139 -8.22 13.54 19.62
C ASP A 139 -7.48 13.57 18.27
N ILE A 140 -7.39 12.41 17.61
CA ILE A 140 -6.74 12.26 16.30
C ILE A 140 -7.49 13.06 15.24
N LEU A 141 -8.82 12.95 15.21
CA LEU A 141 -9.66 13.72 14.29
C LEU A 141 -9.40 15.22 14.43
N SER A 142 -9.33 15.75 15.65
CA SER A 142 -9.09 17.19 15.88
C SER A 142 -7.72 17.69 15.38
N GLU A 143 -6.74 16.80 15.24
CA GLU A 143 -5.39 17.14 14.75
C GLU A 143 -5.36 17.33 13.23
N PHE A 144 -6.20 16.61 12.48
CA PHE A 144 -6.28 16.69 11.01
C PHE A 144 -7.58 17.31 10.47
N GLU A 145 -8.58 17.61 11.29
CA GLU A 145 -9.87 18.22 10.87
C GLU A 145 -9.69 19.54 10.10
N SER A 146 -8.66 20.33 10.44
CA SER A 146 -8.31 21.56 9.70
C SER A 146 -7.73 21.31 8.30
N ARG A 147 -7.19 20.10 8.06
CA ARG A 147 -6.49 19.65 6.85
C ARG A 147 -7.33 18.72 5.98
N ILE A 148 -8.66 18.72 6.12
CA ILE A 148 -9.53 17.85 5.34
C ILE A 148 -10.72 18.58 4.72
N GLU A 149 -11.26 17.96 3.68
CA GLU A 149 -12.51 18.31 3.00
C GLU A 149 -13.26 17.02 2.61
N PHE A 150 -14.54 17.15 2.24
CA PHE A 150 -15.47 16.05 1.97
C PHE A 150 -15.95 16.10 0.52
#